data_AF-A0A8C0YZD0-F1
#
_entry.id   AF-A0A8C0YZD0-F1
#
_cell.length_a   1.000
_cell.length_b   1.000
_cell.length_c   1.000
_cell.angle_alpha   90.00
_cell.angle_beta   90.00
_cell.angle_gamma   90.00
#
_symmetry.space_group_name_H-M   'P 1'
#
loop_
_entity.id
_entity.type
_entity.pdbx_description
1 polymer ?
#
loop_
_entity_poly.entity_id
_entity_poly.type
_entity_poly.pdbx_seq_one_letter_code
_entity_poly.pdbx_strand_id
1 'polypeptide(L)'
;MTLSPGSTELTLEPAHQPEETPVPSLAELTLEPVHCRPELLDACADLINEQWPRSRASRLHSLGQSSDAFPLCLMLLSPRPTPEAAPIVVGHARLSRVLDRPQSLLVETVVVARALRGRGFGRRLMEGLEDFAQARGFRRLHLTTHDQLQFYAHLGYHLGFHPWGMIMRLGLALVLGVALCLGFDQLPLWAPERPFSVLWNIPSAHCKTRFGVHLPLEALGITANRGQRFRGQNITIFYKNQLGLYPYLGPRGITHNGGIPQVVPLDRHLARAAYQIHRSLGRGFTGLAVLDWEEWSPLWAGNWGRRRAYQAASWAWAQRVFPHLDPQEQFHKARAGFERAARALMEDTLRLGQALQPHGFWGFYRFPACSNGWHGTASNYTGHCHPAALARNTQLHWLWAASSALFPSIYLPPRLPPTHHQAFVRYRLEEAFRVAFIGHPHPLPVLAYARLTYRSTGRFLSQDDLVQTIGVSATLGAAGVVLWGDLSFSSSEEKCWHLRDYLVDTLGPYVINVTRAAIACSHQQCHGHGRCAWQDGGQLEAFLHLQPDGSPGAWESFSCRCYPGWAGPTCQEPRPAARPE
;
A
#
# COMPACT_ATOMS: atom_id res chain seq x y z
N MET A 1 3.39 28.20 -88.54
CA MET A 1 3.37 26.82 -88.02
C MET A 1 3.17 26.89 -86.52
N THR A 2 2.13 26.20 -86.03
CA THR A 2 1.85 25.71 -84.65
C THR A 2 1.90 26.75 -83.50
N LEU A 3 0.78 27.29 -82.99
CA LEU A 3 -0.45 26.77 -82.35
C LEU A 3 -0.28 26.26 -80.89
N SER A 4 -1.12 26.87 -80.04
CA SER A 4 -1.34 26.77 -78.60
C SER A 4 -1.78 25.39 -78.10
N PRO A 5 -1.78 25.15 -76.76
CA PRO A 5 -1.84 23.81 -76.19
C PRO A 5 -3.28 23.27 -76.15
N GLY A 6 -3.42 22.00 -76.53
CA GLY A 6 -4.67 21.25 -76.48
C GLY A 6 -4.88 20.55 -75.13
N SER A 7 -6.10 20.68 -74.62
CA SER A 7 -6.71 19.92 -73.55
C SER A 7 -6.85 18.43 -73.91
N THR A 8 -6.62 17.54 -72.94
CA THR A 8 -7.08 16.15 -72.98
C THR A 8 -7.72 15.80 -71.63
N GLU A 9 -8.91 15.21 -71.71
CA GLU A 9 -9.82 14.89 -70.63
C GLU A 9 -9.96 13.35 -70.51
N LEU A 10 -10.21 12.87 -69.28
CA LEU A 10 -10.68 11.52 -68.87
C LEU A 10 -9.67 10.35 -69.01
N THR A 11 -9.51 9.45 -68.02
CA THR A 11 -10.54 8.68 -67.31
C THR A 11 -10.14 8.37 -65.85
N LEU A 12 -11.07 8.61 -64.92
CA LEU A 12 -11.03 8.10 -63.54
C LEU A 12 -11.44 6.61 -63.54
N GLU A 13 -10.61 5.75 -62.96
CA GLU A 13 -10.99 4.38 -62.61
C GLU A 13 -12.07 4.38 -61.50
N PRO A 14 -13.05 3.46 -61.52
CA PRO A 14 -14.05 3.39 -60.47
C PRO A 14 -13.40 2.97 -59.16
N ALA A 15 -13.65 3.77 -58.11
CA ALA A 15 -13.30 3.44 -56.75
C ALA A 15 -13.82 2.04 -56.37
N HIS A 16 -12.93 1.18 -55.92
CA HIS A 16 -13.26 -0.09 -55.27
C HIS A 16 -14.12 0.26 -54.04
N GLN A 17 -15.42 -0.04 -54.10
CA GLN A 17 -16.29 0.06 -52.93
C GLN A 17 -15.78 -0.96 -51.90
N PRO A 18 -15.56 -0.56 -50.63
CA PRO A 18 -15.28 -1.53 -49.59
C PRO A 18 -16.52 -2.41 -49.43
N GLU A 19 -16.36 -3.71 -49.68
CA GLU A 19 -17.33 -4.75 -49.36
C GLU A 19 -17.77 -4.57 -47.90
N GLU A 20 -19.03 -4.15 -47.69
CA GLU A 20 -19.61 -4.05 -46.35
C GLU A 20 -19.71 -5.46 -45.77
N THR A 21 -18.86 -5.75 -44.79
CA THR A 21 -18.97 -6.98 -44.00
C THR A 21 -20.35 -7.02 -43.34
N PRO A 22 -21.14 -8.09 -43.54
CA PRO A 22 -22.50 -8.15 -43.04
C PRO A 22 -22.49 -8.04 -41.51
N VAL A 23 -23.31 -7.14 -41.00
CA VAL A 23 -23.44 -6.86 -39.56
C VAL A 23 -24.05 -8.08 -38.88
N PRO A 24 -23.43 -8.62 -37.81
CA PRO A 24 -23.99 -9.75 -37.09
C PRO A 24 -25.42 -9.53 -36.60
N SER A 25 -26.29 -10.53 -36.73
CA SER A 25 -27.64 -10.51 -36.14
C SER A 25 -27.57 -10.60 -34.61
N LEU A 26 -28.30 -9.75 -33.90
CA LEU A 26 -28.37 -9.76 -32.43
C LEU A 26 -29.02 -11.04 -31.88
N ALA A 27 -29.90 -11.69 -32.66
CA ALA A 27 -30.68 -12.84 -32.23
C ALA A 27 -29.86 -14.13 -32.10
N GLU A 28 -28.67 -14.18 -32.71
CA GLU A 28 -27.86 -15.40 -32.83
C GLU A 28 -26.58 -15.35 -31.99
N LEU A 29 -26.44 -14.35 -31.13
CA LEU A 29 -25.24 -14.16 -30.30
C LEU A 29 -25.20 -15.13 -29.12
N THR A 30 -24.05 -15.78 -28.92
CA THR A 30 -23.78 -16.65 -27.76
C THR A 30 -22.76 -16.00 -26.81
N LEU A 31 -22.89 -16.26 -25.51
CA LEU A 31 -21.92 -15.83 -24.50
C LEU A 31 -21.19 -17.06 -23.96
N GLU A 32 -19.89 -17.16 -24.23
CA GLU A 32 -19.10 -18.36 -23.94
C GLU A 32 -17.84 -18.03 -23.11
N PRO A 33 -17.44 -18.90 -22.15
CA PRO A 33 -16.18 -18.73 -21.42
C PRO A 33 -14.97 -18.82 -22.32
N VAL A 34 -14.03 -17.89 -22.14
CA VAL A 34 -12.78 -17.84 -22.90
C VAL A 34 -11.97 -19.14 -22.78
N HIS A 35 -11.93 -19.74 -21.59
CA HIS A 35 -11.15 -20.96 -21.35
C HIS A 35 -11.76 -22.22 -22.02
N CYS A 36 -13.01 -22.15 -22.50
CA CYS A 36 -13.63 -23.19 -23.31
C CYS A 36 -13.34 -23.03 -24.81
N ARG A 37 -12.77 -21.90 -25.23
CA ARG A 37 -12.52 -21.52 -26.63
C ARG A 37 -11.10 -20.99 -26.82
N PRO A 38 -10.06 -21.80 -26.52
CA PRO A 38 -8.66 -21.35 -26.59
C PRO A 38 -8.26 -20.86 -27.99
N GLU A 39 -8.90 -21.35 -29.05
CA GLU A 39 -8.69 -20.92 -30.44
C GLU A 39 -9.09 -19.45 -30.69
N LEU A 40 -9.92 -18.86 -29.83
CA LEU A 40 -10.39 -17.47 -29.94
C LEU A 40 -9.64 -16.50 -29.00
N LEU A 41 -8.66 -16.99 -28.22
CA LEU A 41 -7.91 -16.18 -27.25
C LEU A 41 -7.22 -14.98 -27.90
N ASP A 42 -6.60 -15.19 -29.06
CA ASP A 42 -5.89 -14.14 -29.78
C ASP A 42 -6.86 -13.06 -30.27
N ALA A 43 -8.00 -13.45 -30.88
CA ALA A 43 -9.03 -12.51 -31.32
C ALA A 43 -9.62 -11.70 -30.14
N CYS A 44 -9.83 -12.35 -28.99
CA CYS A 44 -10.27 -11.67 -27.78
C CYS A 44 -9.20 -10.71 -27.23
N ALA A 45 -7.93 -11.11 -27.25
CA ALA A 45 -6.82 -10.25 -26.83
C ALA A 45 -6.73 -8.99 -27.69
N ASP A 46 -6.88 -9.15 -29.01
CA ASP A 46 -6.86 -8.05 -29.98
C ASP A 46 -8.04 -7.10 -29.76
N LEU A 47 -9.27 -7.62 -29.60
CA LEU A 47 -10.46 -6.82 -29.28
C LEU A 47 -10.27 -5.95 -28.03
N ILE A 48 -9.72 -6.51 -26.94
CA ILE A 48 -9.51 -5.74 -25.70
C ILE A 48 -8.38 -4.71 -25.89
N ASN A 49 -7.35 -5.06 -26.67
CA ASN A 49 -6.23 -4.17 -26.99
C ASN A 49 -6.64 -2.98 -27.85
N GLU A 50 -7.62 -3.12 -28.74
CA GLU A 50 -8.16 -1.99 -29.50
C GLU A 50 -8.72 -0.89 -28.59
N GLN A 51 -9.33 -1.28 -27.47
CA GLN A 51 -9.90 -0.32 -26.51
C GLN A 51 -8.87 0.16 -25.48
N TRP A 52 -7.98 -0.73 -25.03
CA TRP A 52 -6.97 -0.44 -24.02
C TRP A 52 -5.63 -1.06 -24.44
N PRO A 53 -4.75 -0.35 -25.16
CA PRO A 53 -3.52 -0.94 -25.68
C PRO A 53 -2.58 -1.50 -24.60
N ARG A 54 -2.15 -2.75 -24.75
CA ARG A 54 -1.15 -3.44 -23.91
C ARG A 54 -0.32 -4.43 -24.73
N SER A 55 0.72 -5.00 -24.13
CA SER A 55 1.47 -6.09 -24.79
C SER A 55 0.57 -7.32 -24.99
N ARG A 56 0.71 -7.97 -26.15
CA ARG A 56 -0.04 -9.19 -26.48
C ARG A 56 0.15 -10.29 -25.44
N ALA A 57 1.39 -10.47 -24.96
CA ALA A 57 1.71 -11.43 -23.90
C ALA A 57 0.93 -11.16 -22.59
N SER A 58 0.77 -9.90 -22.17
CA SER A 58 -0.01 -9.54 -20.98
C SER A 58 -1.50 -9.86 -21.16
N ARG A 59 -2.06 -9.63 -22.35
CA ARG A 59 -3.45 -9.99 -22.65
C ARG A 59 -3.69 -11.48 -22.59
N LEU A 60 -2.84 -12.25 -23.26
CA LEU A 60 -2.96 -13.70 -23.26
C LEU A 60 -2.78 -14.28 -21.86
N HIS A 61 -1.85 -13.73 -21.06
CA HIS A 61 -1.71 -14.12 -19.67
C HIS A 61 -2.99 -13.85 -18.85
N SER A 62 -3.56 -12.65 -18.93
CA SER A 62 -4.79 -12.30 -18.20
C SER A 62 -6.00 -13.12 -18.64
N LEU A 63 -6.13 -13.41 -19.94
CA LEU A 63 -7.21 -14.25 -20.46
C LEU A 63 -7.02 -15.71 -20.06
N GLY A 64 -5.78 -16.18 -20.02
CA GLY A 64 -5.42 -17.55 -19.59
C GLY A 64 -5.69 -17.84 -18.11
N GLN A 65 -5.92 -16.81 -17.28
CA GLN A 65 -6.38 -16.98 -15.90
C GLN A 65 -7.89 -17.28 -15.78
N SER A 66 -8.63 -17.25 -16.90
CA SER A 66 -10.08 -17.50 -16.91
C SER A 66 -10.41 -18.90 -16.39
N SER A 67 -11.33 -19.01 -15.43
CA SER A 67 -11.85 -20.30 -14.95
C SER A 67 -13.30 -20.18 -14.46
N ASP A 68 -14.00 -21.30 -14.36
CA ASP A 68 -15.33 -21.37 -13.74
C ASP A 68 -15.34 -20.95 -12.25
N ALA A 69 -14.18 -20.97 -11.58
CA ALA A 69 -14.02 -20.57 -10.18
C ALA A 69 -13.75 -19.06 -9.98
N PHE A 70 -13.76 -18.27 -11.07
CA PHE A 70 -13.34 -16.88 -11.14
C PHE A 70 -11.81 -16.68 -10.99
N PRO A 71 -11.20 -15.68 -11.65
CA PRO A 71 -11.81 -14.73 -12.59
C PRO A 71 -12.34 -15.43 -13.83
N LEU A 72 -13.51 -15.01 -14.32
CA LEU A 72 -14.16 -15.64 -15.45
C LEU A 72 -14.25 -14.65 -16.60
N CYS A 73 -13.48 -14.90 -17.65
CA CYS A 73 -13.51 -14.11 -18.88
C CYS A 73 -14.53 -14.73 -19.84
N LEU A 74 -15.46 -13.91 -20.34
CA LEU A 74 -16.54 -14.29 -21.26
C LEU A 74 -16.39 -13.54 -22.59
N MET A 75 -16.75 -14.19 -23.68
CA MET A 75 -16.81 -13.62 -25.03
C MET A 75 -18.22 -13.66 -25.56
N LEU A 76 -18.67 -12.54 -26.11
CA LEU A 76 -19.87 -12.50 -26.93
C LEU A 76 -19.46 -12.86 -28.36
N LEU A 77 -20.02 -13.94 -28.89
CA LEU A 77 -19.68 -14.50 -30.18
C LEU A 77 -20.82 -14.31 -31.17
N SER A 78 -20.46 -13.89 -32.38
CA SER A 78 -21.34 -13.97 -33.55
C SER A 78 -21.18 -15.33 -34.23
N PRO A 79 -22.27 -15.88 -34.79
CA PRO A 79 -22.21 -17.06 -35.63
C PRO A 79 -21.21 -16.89 -36.77
N ARG A 80 -20.77 -18.04 -37.30
CA ARG A 80 -19.78 -18.09 -38.36
C ARG A 80 -20.36 -17.45 -39.63
N PRO A 81 -19.60 -16.59 -40.32
CA PRO A 81 -20.03 -16.03 -41.61
C PRO A 81 -20.08 -17.11 -42.72
N THR A 82 -19.30 -18.19 -42.59
CA THR A 82 -19.30 -19.37 -43.47
C THR A 82 -19.08 -20.64 -42.65
N PRO A 83 -19.45 -21.85 -43.14
CA PRO A 83 -19.32 -23.10 -42.37
C PRO A 83 -17.90 -23.41 -41.88
N GLU A 84 -16.89 -22.94 -42.60
CA GLU A 84 -15.46 -23.18 -42.36
C GLU A 84 -14.78 -22.08 -41.51
N ALA A 85 -15.45 -20.95 -41.26
CA ALA A 85 -14.88 -19.83 -40.49
C ALA A 85 -15.07 -20.00 -38.97
N ALA A 86 -14.15 -19.45 -38.18
CA ALA A 86 -14.33 -19.37 -36.73
C ALA A 86 -15.45 -18.37 -36.36
N PRO A 87 -16.14 -18.54 -35.22
CA PRO A 87 -17.04 -17.52 -34.68
C PRO A 87 -16.30 -16.20 -34.46
N ILE A 88 -16.99 -15.08 -34.70
CA ILE A 88 -16.37 -13.75 -34.57
C ILE A 88 -16.56 -13.26 -33.13
N VAL A 89 -15.47 -12.85 -32.48
CA VAL A 89 -15.51 -12.23 -31.14
C VAL A 89 -16.01 -10.79 -31.28
N VAL A 90 -17.24 -10.51 -30.85
CA VAL A 90 -17.87 -9.18 -30.99
C VAL A 90 -17.83 -8.37 -29.68
N GLY A 91 -17.64 -9.05 -28.54
CA GLY A 91 -17.56 -8.42 -27.23
C GLY A 91 -16.84 -9.28 -26.21
N HIS A 92 -16.38 -8.65 -25.13
CA HIS A 92 -15.73 -9.31 -24.00
C HIS A 92 -16.14 -8.64 -22.69
N ALA A 93 -16.24 -9.44 -21.63
CA ALA A 93 -16.29 -8.97 -20.25
C ALA A 93 -15.63 -9.98 -19.31
N ARG A 94 -15.21 -9.52 -18.13
CA ARG A 94 -14.66 -10.35 -17.07
C ARG A 94 -15.55 -10.25 -15.84
N LEU A 95 -15.82 -11.38 -15.20
CA LEU A 95 -16.47 -11.46 -13.90
C LEU A 95 -15.43 -11.83 -12.84
N SER A 96 -15.49 -11.15 -11.70
CA SER A 96 -14.64 -11.40 -10.54
C SER A 96 -15.50 -11.42 -9.27
N ARG A 97 -15.09 -12.14 -8.22
CA ARG A 97 -15.84 -12.16 -6.96
C ARG A 97 -15.76 -10.82 -6.23
N VAL A 98 -16.86 -10.40 -5.60
CA VAL A 98 -16.87 -9.26 -4.68
C VAL A 98 -16.61 -9.76 -3.27
N LEU A 99 -15.58 -9.22 -2.62
CA LEU A 99 -15.22 -9.57 -1.24
C LEU A 99 -16.40 -9.29 -0.27
N ASP A 100 -16.58 -10.17 0.71
CA ASP A 100 -17.63 -10.11 1.76
C ASP A 100 -19.08 -10.06 1.25
N ARG A 101 -19.30 -10.37 -0.04
CA ARG A 101 -20.63 -10.44 -0.65
C ARG A 101 -20.72 -11.69 -1.53
N PRO A 102 -20.95 -12.88 -0.94
CA PRO A 102 -20.89 -14.16 -1.66
C PRO A 102 -21.92 -14.27 -2.81
N GLN A 103 -22.98 -13.45 -2.79
CA GLN A 103 -23.99 -13.38 -3.85
C GLN A 103 -23.73 -12.27 -4.88
N SER A 104 -22.53 -11.67 -4.89
CA SER A 104 -22.19 -10.54 -5.76
C SER A 104 -20.97 -10.81 -6.64
N LEU A 105 -21.02 -10.33 -7.88
CA LEU A 105 -19.89 -10.31 -8.81
C LEU A 105 -19.56 -8.88 -9.25
N LEU A 106 -18.28 -8.65 -9.52
CA LEU A 106 -17.76 -7.44 -10.14
C LEU A 106 -17.61 -7.71 -11.63
N VAL A 107 -18.20 -6.84 -12.45
CA VAL A 107 -18.04 -6.84 -13.91
C VAL A 107 -16.88 -5.90 -14.26
N GLU A 108 -15.89 -6.44 -14.94
CA GLU A 108 -14.67 -5.78 -15.35
C GLU A 108 -14.49 -5.91 -16.87
N THR A 109 -13.63 -5.05 -17.44
CA THR A 109 -13.18 -5.12 -18.84
C THR A 109 -14.29 -5.32 -19.88
N VAL A 110 -15.44 -4.65 -19.71
CA VAL A 110 -16.56 -4.68 -20.67
C VAL A 110 -16.20 -3.92 -21.94
N VAL A 111 -16.13 -4.62 -23.07
CA VAL A 111 -15.80 -4.04 -24.37
C VAL A 111 -16.62 -4.68 -25.49
N VAL A 112 -17.00 -3.87 -26.47
CA VAL A 112 -17.61 -4.28 -27.73
C VAL A 112 -16.76 -3.74 -28.88
N ALA A 113 -16.62 -4.53 -29.95
CA ALA A 113 -15.88 -4.16 -31.15
C ALA A 113 -16.32 -2.77 -31.65
N ARG A 114 -15.36 -1.91 -31.98
CA ARG A 114 -15.64 -0.48 -32.24
C ARG A 114 -16.68 -0.27 -33.35
N ALA A 115 -16.63 -1.08 -34.39
CA ALA A 115 -17.55 -1.03 -35.53
C ALA A 115 -19.01 -1.41 -35.17
N LEU A 116 -19.22 -2.13 -34.07
CA LEU A 116 -20.52 -2.66 -33.65
C LEU A 116 -21.18 -1.83 -32.53
N ARG A 117 -20.53 -0.77 -32.04
CA ARG A 117 -21.05 0.08 -30.99
C ARG A 117 -22.28 0.87 -31.46
N GLY A 118 -23.20 1.16 -30.55
CA GLY A 118 -24.46 1.84 -30.84
C GLY A 118 -25.53 0.96 -31.51
N ARG A 119 -25.24 -0.32 -31.78
CA ARG A 119 -26.14 -1.27 -32.46
C ARG A 119 -26.75 -2.33 -31.53
N GLY A 120 -26.74 -2.11 -30.21
CA GLY A 120 -27.35 -3.01 -29.23
C GLY A 120 -26.47 -4.15 -28.67
N PHE A 121 -25.30 -4.43 -29.26
CA PHE A 121 -24.38 -5.49 -28.78
C PHE A 121 -23.94 -5.33 -27.33
N GLY A 122 -23.73 -4.09 -26.87
CA GLY A 122 -23.39 -3.83 -25.47
C GLY A 122 -24.51 -4.23 -24.51
N ARG A 123 -25.77 -3.95 -24.87
CA ARG A 123 -26.94 -4.40 -24.09
C ARG A 123 -26.97 -5.92 -24.05
N ARG A 124 -26.83 -6.59 -25.21
CA ARG A 124 -26.85 -8.06 -25.28
C ARG A 124 -25.73 -8.71 -24.47
N LEU A 125 -24.53 -8.12 -24.46
CA LEU A 125 -23.42 -8.57 -23.62
C LEU A 125 -23.80 -8.51 -22.14
N MET A 126 -24.35 -7.39 -21.68
CA MET A 126 -24.72 -7.20 -20.27
C MET A 126 -25.88 -8.10 -19.85
N GLU A 127 -26.94 -8.21 -20.66
CA GLU A 127 -28.05 -9.15 -20.42
C GLU A 127 -27.54 -10.59 -20.32
N GLY A 128 -26.62 -10.99 -21.22
CA GLY A 128 -25.99 -12.31 -21.16
C GLY A 128 -25.18 -12.52 -19.89
N LEU A 129 -24.46 -11.50 -19.40
CA LEU A 129 -23.72 -11.58 -18.13
C LEU A 129 -24.65 -11.70 -16.92
N GLU A 130 -25.78 -11.01 -16.94
CA GLU A 130 -26.82 -11.08 -15.92
C GLU A 130 -27.43 -12.48 -15.85
N ASP A 131 -27.87 -13.02 -16.99
CA ASP A 131 -28.39 -14.38 -17.10
C ASP A 131 -27.36 -15.41 -16.62
N PHE A 132 -26.10 -15.25 -17.05
CA PHE A 132 -25.00 -16.13 -16.68
C PHE A 132 -24.71 -16.12 -15.18
N ALA A 133 -24.74 -14.94 -14.55
CA ALA A 133 -24.55 -14.76 -13.12
C ALA A 133 -25.73 -15.35 -12.33
N GLN A 134 -26.96 -15.09 -12.78
CA GLN A 134 -28.17 -15.58 -12.15
C GLN A 134 -28.25 -17.12 -12.17
N ALA A 135 -27.91 -17.75 -13.30
CA ALA A 135 -27.84 -19.21 -13.43
C ALA A 135 -26.84 -19.86 -12.47
N ARG A 136 -25.81 -19.12 -12.04
CA ARG A 136 -24.80 -19.56 -11.06
C ARG A 136 -25.10 -19.12 -9.62
N GLY A 137 -26.31 -18.61 -9.35
CA GLY A 137 -26.78 -18.27 -8.01
C GLY A 137 -26.34 -16.89 -7.49
N PHE A 138 -25.75 -16.04 -8.33
CA PHE A 138 -25.42 -14.67 -7.97
C PHE A 138 -26.64 -13.76 -8.15
N ARG A 139 -26.82 -12.83 -7.21
CA ARG A 139 -28.00 -11.95 -7.15
C ARG A 139 -27.68 -10.50 -7.49
N ARG A 140 -26.40 -10.15 -7.63
CA ARG A 140 -25.98 -8.76 -7.82
C ARG A 140 -24.72 -8.65 -8.67
N LEU A 141 -24.75 -7.76 -9.64
CA LEU A 141 -23.59 -7.31 -10.38
C LEU A 141 -23.21 -5.90 -9.94
N HIS A 142 -21.90 -5.68 -9.77
CA HIS A 142 -21.29 -4.38 -9.50
C HIS A 142 -20.38 -4.03 -10.66
N LEU A 143 -20.29 -2.76 -11.03
CA LEU A 143 -19.33 -2.30 -12.03
C LEU A 143 -18.94 -0.85 -11.77
N THR A 144 -17.83 -0.44 -12.37
CA THR A 144 -17.35 0.94 -12.37
C THR A 144 -17.31 1.47 -13.79
N THR A 145 -17.89 2.64 -14.03
CA THR A 145 -17.85 3.35 -15.31
C THR A 145 -17.57 4.83 -15.08
N HIS A 146 -16.90 5.48 -16.03
CA HIS A 146 -16.58 6.91 -15.96
C HIS A 146 -17.29 7.71 -17.06
N ASP A 147 -17.55 7.08 -18.20
CA ASP A 147 -18.01 7.71 -19.44
C ASP A 147 -19.30 7.07 -19.99
N GLN A 148 -19.70 5.89 -19.50
CA GLN A 148 -20.87 5.14 -19.97
C GLN A 148 -22.00 5.09 -18.92
N LEU A 149 -22.07 6.08 -18.01
CA LEU A 149 -23.07 6.13 -16.94
C LEU A 149 -24.51 5.98 -17.47
N GLN A 150 -24.83 6.70 -18.54
CA GLN A 150 -26.16 6.67 -19.15
C GLN A 150 -26.48 5.27 -19.71
N PHE A 151 -25.54 4.61 -20.36
CA PHE A 151 -25.73 3.27 -20.91
C PHE A 151 -26.16 2.28 -19.81
N TYR A 152 -25.44 2.22 -18.70
CA TYR A 152 -25.76 1.31 -17.60
C TYR A 152 -27.04 1.69 -16.86
N ALA A 153 -27.34 2.99 -16.73
CA ALA A 153 -28.61 3.45 -16.15
C ALA A 153 -29.81 2.96 -16.97
N HIS A 154 -29.71 2.95 -18.31
CA HIS A 154 -30.74 2.41 -19.20
C HIS A 154 -30.90 0.88 -19.11
N LEU A 155 -29.92 0.18 -18.54
CA LEU A 155 -29.99 -1.26 -18.23
C LEU A 155 -30.49 -1.54 -16.80
N GLY A 156 -30.85 -0.50 -16.04
CA GLY A 156 -31.36 -0.65 -14.66
C GLY A 156 -30.28 -0.68 -13.57
N TYR A 157 -29.03 -0.38 -13.89
CA TYR A 157 -28.00 -0.18 -12.86
C TYR A 157 -28.22 1.17 -12.16
N HIS A 158 -28.27 1.16 -10.84
CA HIS A 158 -28.43 2.37 -10.03
C HIS A 158 -27.11 2.79 -9.39
N LEU A 159 -26.98 4.06 -8.99
CA LEU A 159 -25.84 4.49 -8.17
C LEU A 159 -25.97 3.91 -6.76
N GLY A 160 -24.97 3.14 -6.32
CA GLY A 160 -24.89 2.64 -4.95
C GLY A 160 -24.27 3.68 -4.02
N PHE A 161 -24.89 3.93 -2.86
CA PHE A 161 -24.29 4.72 -1.78
C PHE A 161 -23.25 3.86 -1.02
N HIS A 162 -22.08 3.71 -1.62
CA HIS A 162 -20.77 3.49 -1.02
C HIS A 162 -19.77 4.13 -2.00
N PRO A 163 -18.64 4.70 -1.56
CA PRO A 163 -17.85 5.56 -2.43
C PRO A 163 -17.31 4.73 -3.61
N TRP A 164 -17.88 4.96 -4.80
CA TRP A 164 -17.45 4.49 -6.14
C TRP A 164 -18.04 3.17 -6.71
N GLY A 165 -19.35 2.86 -6.60
CA GLY A 165 -19.94 1.73 -7.37
C GLY A 165 -21.43 1.85 -7.71
N MET A 166 -21.83 1.37 -8.90
CA MET A 166 -23.24 1.21 -9.29
C MET A 166 -23.77 -0.19 -8.94
N ILE A 167 -25.00 -0.27 -8.42
CA ILE A 167 -25.72 -1.45 -7.96
C ILE A 167 -27.00 -1.59 -8.79
N MET A 168 -27.20 -2.68 -9.51
CA MET A 168 -28.53 -3.08 -9.99
C MET A 168 -29.22 -3.93 -8.92
N ARG A 169 -30.47 -3.59 -8.56
CA ARG A 169 -31.33 -4.41 -7.70
C ARG A 169 -32.43 -5.01 -8.58
N LEU A 170 -32.45 -6.33 -8.71
CA LEU A 170 -33.67 -7.04 -9.14
C LEU A 170 -34.71 -6.86 -8.01
N GLY A 171 -35.90 -6.30 -8.31
CA GLY A 171 -36.89 -5.70 -7.39
C GLY A 171 -37.36 -6.58 -6.20
N LEU A 172 -38.05 -6.10 -5.15
CA LEU A 172 -39.06 -5.03 -5.01
C LEU A 172 -39.06 -4.43 -3.57
N ALA A 173 -39.68 -3.25 -3.44
CA ALA A 173 -40.24 -2.59 -2.23
C ALA A 173 -39.36 -1.71 -1.30
N LEU A 174 -39.96 -0.55 -1.02
CA LEU A 174 -39.50 0.67 -0.38
C LEU A 174 -39.74 0.61 1.14
N VAL A 175 -38.73 0.92 1.96
CA VAL A 175 -38.96 1.31 3.37
C VAL A 175 -38.15 2.57 3.65
N LEU A 176 -38.85 3.69 3.82
CA LEU A 176 -38.29 4.92 4.37
C LEU A 176 -37.96 4.69 5.85
N GLY A 177 -36.69 4.83 6.21
CA GLY A 177 -36.22 4.93 7.59
C GLY A 177 -35.49 6.25 7.78
N VAL A 178 -36.06 7.14 8.59
CA VAL A 178 -35.48 8.40 9.04
C VAL A 178 -34.19 8.10 9.81
N ALA A 179 -33.05 8.54 9.29
CA ALA A 179 -31.77 8.45 9.99
C ALA A 179 -31.52 9.77 10.75
N LEU A 180 -31.60 9.70 12.08
CA LEU A 180 -31.04 10.72 12.95
C LEU A 180 -29.53 10.83 12.68
N CYS A 181 -29.06 12.04 12.41
CA CYS A 181 -27.66 12.37 12.31
C CYS A 181 -26.97 12.22 13.68
N LEU A 182 -26.45 11.02 13.96
CA LEU A 182 -25.32 10.88 14.86
C LEU A 182 -24.05 11.03 14.01
N GLY A 183 -23.18 11.95 14.42
CA GLY A 183 -21.92 12.23 13.74
C GLY A 183 -21.15 10.93 13.51
N PHE A 184 -20.72 10.72 12.27
CA PHE A 184 -19.77 9.66 11.93
C PHE A 184 -18.45 9.96 12.65
N ASP A 185 -18.28 9.43 13.85
CA ASP A 185 -16.95 9.14 14.37
C ASP A 185 -16.33 8.12 13.42
N GLN A 186 -15.27 8.54 12.72
CA GLN A 186 -14.43 7.59 12.01
C GLN A 186 -13.85 6.65 13.05
N LEU A 187 -14.19 5.35 12.97
CA LEU A 187 -13.55 4.31 13.78
C LEU A 187 -12.04 4.53 13.77
N PRO A 188 -11.38 4.62 14.93
CA PRO A 188 -9.93 4.73 15.00
C PRO A 188 -9.31 3.63 14.14
N LEU A 189 -8.19 3.93 13.47
CA LEU A 189 -7.45 2.94 12.67
C LEU A 189 -7.12 1.68 13.47
N TRP A 190 -7.13 1.78 14.80
CA TRP A 190 -6.94 0.69 15.74
C TRP A 190 -8.20 0.48 16.58
N ALA A 191 -9.25 0.06 15.90
CA ALA A 191 -10.29 -0.74 16.52
C ALA A 191 -9.72 -2.15 16.81
N PRO A 192 -10.17 -2.85 17.86
CA PRO A 192 -9.86 -4.25 18.14
C PRO A 192 -10.05 -5.21 16.94
N GLU A 193 -10.80 -4.77 15.92
CA GLU A 193 -11.18 -5.52 14.73
C GLU A 193 -10.05 -5.72 13.69
N ARG A 194 -8.89 -5.02 13.78
CA ARG A 194 -7.81 -5.15 12.78
C ARG A 194 -6.45 -5.52 13.40
N PRO A 195 -6.13 -6.82 13.54
CA PRO A 195 -4.86 -7.27 14.11
C PRO A 195 -3.65 -6.91 13.26
N PHE A 196 -3.78 -6.83 11.93
CA PHE A 196 -2.69 -6.45 11.03
C PHE A 196 -3.19 -5.49 9.94
N SER A 197 -2.59 -4.30 9.86
CA SER A 197 -2.98 -3.25 8.91
C SER A 197 -1.92 -3.00 7.84
N VAL A 198 -2.33 -2.77 6.59
CA VAL A 198 -1.44 -2.39 5.49
C VAL A 198 -1.76 -0.95 5.08
N LEU A 199 -0.82 -0.03 5.30
CA LEU A 199 -1.01 1.39 5.02
C LEU A 199 -0.26 1.83 3.76
N TRP A 200 -0.89 2.70 2.98
CA TRP A 200 -0.34 3.23 1.74
C TRP A 200 0.30 4.60 1.96
N ASN A 201 1.62 4.67 1.79
CA ASN A 201 2.41 5.90 1.82
C ASN A 201 3.27 6.05 0.57
N ILE A 202 2.68 5.79 -0.60
CA ILE A 202 3.26 6.04 -1.92
C ILE A 202 2.52 7.22 -2.56
N PRO A 203 3.22 8.22 -3.14
CA PRO A 203 2.60 9.43 -3.70
C PRO A 203 1.92 9.17 -5.05
N SER A 204 0.95 8.26 -5.09
CA SER A 204 0.30 7.76 -6.31
C SER A 204 -0.91 8.58 -6.78
N ALA A 205 -1.21 9.73 -6.15
CA ALA A 205 -2.32 10.60 -6.54
C ALA A 205 -2.27 11.02 -8.03
N HIS A 206 -1.06 11.20 -8.59
CA HIS A 206 -0.88 11.53 -10.01
C HIS A 206 -1.46 10.47 -10.95
N CYS A 207 -1.51 9.20 -10.56
CA CYS A 207 -2.09 8.16 -11.40
C CYS A 207 -3.53 8.47 -11.77
N LYS A 208 -4.35 8.86 -10.78
CA LYS A 208 -5.71 9.30 -11.04
C LYS A 208 -5.76 10.70 -11.64
N THR A 209 -5.09 11.68 -11.03
CA THR A 209 -5.30 13.10 -11.36
C THR A 209 -4.66 13.53 -12.67
N ARG A 210 -3.61 12.86 -13.14
CA ARG A 210 -2.91 13.20 -14.39
C ARG A 210 -3.13 12.18 -15.50
N PHE A 211 -3.27 10.90 -15.16
CA PHE A 211 -3.27 9.80 -16.14
C PHE A 211 -4.58 8.99 -16.17
N GLY A 212 -5.57 9.31 -15.34
CA GLY A 212 -6.85 8.57 -15.31
C GLY A 212 -6.72 7.10 -14.85
N VAL A 213 -5.58 6.70 -14.28
CA VAL A 213 -5.33 5.34 -13.80
C VAL A 213 -5.77 5.21 -12.34
N HIS A 214 -6.79 4.39 -12.11
CA HIS A 214 -7.32 4.11 -10.78
C HIS A 214 -6.59 2.93 -10.12
N LEU A 215 -6.14 3.12 -8.88
CA LEU A 215 -5.52 2.06 -8.07
C LEU A 215 -6.55 1.52 -7.06
N PRO A 216 -6.92 0.23 -7.10
CA PRO A 216 -8.01 -0.32 -6.29
C PRO A 216 -7.58 -0.63 -4.84
N LEU A 217 -6.92 0.31 -4.15
CA LEU A 217 -6.28 0.07 -2.85
C LEU A 217 -7.24 -0.43 -1.77
N GLU A 218 -8.41 0.20 -1.61
CA GLU A 218 -9.39 -0.15 -0.59
C GLU A 218 -9.98 -1.55 -0.81
N ALA A 219 -10.30 -1.89 -2.06
CA ALA A 219 -10.77 -3.22 -2.45
C ALA A 219 -9.74 -4.32 -2.18
N LEU A 220 -8.45 -3.96 -2.09
CA LEU A 220 -7.34 -4.87 -1.78
C LEU A 220 -6.98 -4.88 -0.29
N GLY A 221 -7.78 -4.25 0.58
CA GLY A 221 -7.50 -4.16 2.02
C GLY A 221 -6.36 -3.21 2.38
N ILE A 222 -5.91 -2.37 1.44
CA ILE A 222 -4.83 -1.40 1.64
C ILE A 222 -5.42 -0.05 2.04
N THR A 223 -5.05 0.43 3.21
CA THR A 223 -5.56 1.67 3.79
C THR A 223 -4.78 2.87 3.28
N ALA A 224 -5.43 3.73 2.49
CA ALA A 224 -4.82 4.94 1.92
C ALA A 224 -5.50 6.22 2.45
N ASN A 225 -4.77 7.33 2.45
CA ASN A 225 -5.36 8.65 2.71
C ASN A 225 -6.45 8.97 1.68
N ARG A 226 -7.41 9.84 2.05
CA ARG A 226 -8.47 10.27 1.13
C ARG A 226 -7.87 10.85 -0.15
N GLY A 227 -8.37 10.38 -1.29
CA GLY A 227 -7.86 10.76 -2.62
C GLY A 227 -6.39 10.39 -2.86
N GLN A 228 -5.87 9.39 -2.12
CA GLN A 228 -4.48 8.94 -2.20
C GLN A 228 -3.45 10.05 -1.95
N ARG A 229 -3.83 11.07 -1.17
CA ARG A 229 -2.92 12.15 -0.79
C ARG A 229 -1.73 11.58 -0.03
N PHE A 230 -0.53 12.09 -0.31
CA PHE A 230 0.68 11.62 0.36
C PHE A 230 0.67 11.92 1.87
N ARG A 231 -0.02 12.98 2.29
CA ARG A 231 -0.33 13.32 3.67
C ARG A 231 -1.84 13.42 3.86
N GLY A 232 -2.36 12.84 4.92
CA GLY A 232 -3.79 12.82 5.20
C GLY A 232 -4.12 12.16 6.52
N GLN A 233 -5.36 11.72 6.64
CA GLN A 233 -5.96 11.29 7.91
C GLN A 233 -5.44 9.94 8.42
N ASN A 234 -4.88 9.09 7.55
CA ASN A 234 -4.39 7.76 7.93
C ASN A 234 -2.88 7.77 8.20
N ILE A 235 -2.12 8.48 7.37
CA ILE A 235 -0.68 8.64 7.56
C ILE A 235 -0.21 10.00 7.04
N THR A 236 0.65 10.64 7.82
CA THR A 236 1.37 11.85 7.46
C THR A 236 2.83 11.71 7.85
N ILE A 237 3.71 11.73 6.85
CA ILE A 237 5.17 11.75 7.02
C ILE A 237 5.70 13.19 6.88
N PHE A 238 6.54 13.58 7.83
CA PHE A 238 7.25 14.86 7.90
C PHE A 238 8.73 14.65 7.60
N TYR A 239 9.14 15.00 6.38
CA TYR A 239 10.56 15.03 6.02
C TYR A 239 11.29 16.18 6.74
N LYS A 240 12.62 16.11 6.74
CA LYS A 240 13.55 17.02 7.45
C LYS A 240 13.25 18.53 7.41
N ASN A 241 12.57 19.04 6.38
CA ASN A 241 12.26 20.47 6.21
C ASN A 241 10.78 20.82 6.47
N GLN A 242 10.00 19.92 7.07
CA GLN A 242 8.54 20.06 7.17
C GLN A 242 8.00 20.14 8.59
N LEU A 243 8.84 19.89 9.60
CA LEU A 243 8.45 19.96 11.00
C LEU A 243 9.57 20.57 11.84
N GLY A 244 9.25 21.68 12.52
CA GLY A 244 10.15 22.45 13.34
C GLY A 244 11.31 23.08 12.56
N LEU A 245 12.35 23.42 13.32
CA LEU A 245 13.65 23.91 12.82
C LEU A 245 14.70 22.80 12.94
N TYR A 246 14.48 21.66 12.30
CA TYR A 246 15.43 20.55 12.33
C TYR A 246 16.78 20.96 11.73
N PRO A 247 17.90 20.86 12.46
CA PRO A 247 19.22 21.27 11.98
C PRO A 247 19.84 20.20 11.10
N TYR A 248 20.44 20.61 9.99
CA TYR A 248 21.21 19.70 9.13
C TYR A 248 22.27 20.42 8.30
N LEU A 249 23.26 19.65 7.87
CA LEU A 249 24.32 20.08 6.96
C LEU A 249 23.97 19.67 5.53
N GLY A 250 23.73 20.65 4.67
CA GLY A 250 23.50 20.47 3.24
C GLY A 250 24.77 20.15 2.45
N PRO A 251 24.67 20.01 1.12
CA PRO A 251 25.83 19.81 0.25
C PRO A 251 26.89 20.90 0.47
N ARG A 252 28.16 20.52 0.46
CA ARG A 252 29.31 21.40 0.72
C ARG A 252 29.31 22.06 2.13
N GLY A 253 28.58 21.51 3.09
CA GLY A 253 28.59 21.98 4.48
C GLY A 253 27.69 23.18 4.75
N ILE A 254 26.77 23.53 3.83
CA ILE A 254 25.80 24.60 4.04
C ILE A 254 24.95 24.30 5.28
N THR A 255 24.95 25.19 6.26
CA THR A 255 24.21 24.98 7.51
C THR A 255 22.75 25.38 7.35
N HIS A 256 21.82 24.49 7.67
CA HIS A 256 20.41 24.79 7.80
C HIS A 256 19.99 24.73 9.27
N ASN A 257 19.26 25.75 9.73
CA ASN A 257 18.87 25.92 11.13
C ASN A 257 20.07 25.75 12.09
N GLY A 258 21.22 26.38 11.79
CA GLY A 258 22.44 26.25 12.60
C GLY A 258 23.24 24.96 12.39
N GLY A 259 22.76 24.01 11.59
CA GLY A 259 23.50 22.83 11.14
C GLY A 259 23.67 21.70 12.15
N ILE A 260 23.77 22.02 13.45
CA ILE A 260 23.92 21.06 14.56
C ILE A 260 22.87 21.28 15.66
N PRO A 261 22.45 20.23 16.40
CA PRO A 261 21.42 20.30 17.44
C PRO A 261 21.58 21.43 18.46
N GLN A 262 22.78 21.58 19.03
CA GLN A 262 23.05 22.51 20.15
C GLN A 262 23.06 23.99 19.76
N VAL A 263 22.91 24.31 18.48
CA VAL A 263 22.80 25.70 17.98
C VAL A 263 21.33 26.11 17.80
N VAL A 264 20.40 25.16 17.77
CA VAL A 264 18.98 25.45 17.51
C VAL A 264 18.30 25.99 18.78
N PRO A 265 17.64 27.16 18.72
CA PRO A 265 16.76 27.61 19.79
C PRO A 265 15.53 26.69 19.87
N LEU A 266 15.45 25.91 20.96
CA LEU A 266 14.43 24.87 21.14
C LEU A 266 13.01 25.44 21.18
N ASP A 267 12.81 26.58 21.83
CA ASP A 267 11.55 27.33 21.90
C ASP A 267 11.02 27.67 20.49
N ARG A 268 11.90 28.20 19.62
CA ARG A 268 11.55 28.53 18.24
C ARG A 268 11.28 27.29 17.40
N HIS A 269 12.04 26.22 17.64
CA HIS A 269 11.81 24.93 17.00
C HIS A 269 10.40 24.41 17.31
N LEU A 270 10.04 24.36 18.60
CA LEU A 270 8.75 23.85 19.06
C LEU A 270 7.58 24.74 18.61
N ALA A 271 7.72 26.07 18.67
CA ALA A 271 6.70 27.00 18.17
C ALA A 271 6.44 26.79 16.66
N ARG A 272 7.51 26.61 15.87
CA ARG A 272 7.39 26.32 14.44
C ARG A 272 6.74 24.95 14.18
N ALA A 273 7.12 23.94 14.95
CA ALA A 273 6.54 22.60 14.86
C ALA A 273 5.04 22.62 15.19
N ALA A 274 4.63 23.28 16.28
CA ALA A 274 3.21 23.40 16.67
C ALA A 274 2.35 24.00 15.54
N TYR A 275 2.82 25.09 14.93
CA TYR A 275 2.16 25.71 13.79
C TYR A 275 2.04 24.75 12.59
N GLN A 276 3.11 24.03 12.26
CA GLN A 276 3.12 23.07 11.14
C GLN A 276 2.23 21.85 11.39
N ILE A 277 2.14 21.37 12.64
CA ILE A 277 1.24 20.30 13.06
C ILE A 277 -0.21 20.73 12.85
N HIS A 278 -0.58 21.92 13.38
CA HIS A 278 -1.93 22.45 13.24
C HIS A 278 -2.37 22.62 11.77
N ARG A 279 -1.43 22.98 10.88
CA ARG A 279 -1.72 23.13 9.45
C ARG A 279 -1.75 21.84 8.67
N SER A 280 -1.00 20.83 9.10
CA SER A 280 -0.81 19.59 8.33
C SER A 280 -1.75 18.48 8.76
N LEU A 281 -2.18 18.47 10.03
CA LEU A 281 -3.03 17.44 10.60
C LEU A 281 -4.41 18.01 10.92
N GLY A 282 -5.46 17.25 10.62
CA GLY A 282 -6.82 17.59 11.03
C GLY A 282 -6.98 17.56 12.56
N ARG A 283 -8.04 18.21 13.07
CA ARG A 283 -8.42 18.09 14.49
C ARG A 283 -8.77 16.63 14.80
N GLY A 284 -8.29 16.11 15.93
CA GLY A 284 -8.55 14.72 16.34
C GLY A 284 -7.86 13.70 15.43
N PHE A 285 -6.65 13.98 14.95
CA PHE A 285 -5.90 13.06 14.10
C PHE A 285 -5.62 11.74 14.83
N THR A 286 -6.03 10.62 14.24
CA THR A 286 -5.88 9.25 14.77
C THR A 286 -4.94 8.38 13.92
N GLY A 287 -4.23 8.98 12.97
CA GLY A 287 -3.35 8.28 12.03
C GLY A 287 -1.90 8.21 12.50
N LEU A 288 -1.01 7.78 11.60
CA LEU A 288 0.43 7.74 11.85
C LEU A 288 1.07 9.10 11.54
N ALA A 289 1.77 9.67 12.51
CA ALA A 289 2.58 10.88 12.37
C ALA A 289 4.08 10.51 12.42
N VAL A 290 4.68 10.38 11.24
CA VAL A 290 6.03 9.82 11.08
C VAL A 290 7.03 10.94 10.83
N LEU A 291 8.05 11.06 11.69
CA LEU A 291 9.13 12.02 11.52
C LEU A 291 10.31 11.36 10.80
N ASP A 292 10.64 11.86 9.61
CA ASP A 292 11.71 11.33 8.77
C ASP A 292 12.95 12.24 8.82
N TRP A 293 13.68 12.11 9.93
CA TRP A 293 14.89 12.87 10.26
C TRP A 293 16.10 11.94 10.20
N GLU A 294 16.78 11.89 9.04
CA GLU A 294 17.87 10.94 8.78
C GLU A 294 19.27 11.57 8.77
N GLU A 295 19.41 12.87 9.04
CA GLU A 295 20.65 13.59 8.74
C GLU A 295 21.76 13.26 9.75
N TRP A 296 21.40 13.10 11.02
CA TRP A 296 22.31 12.72 12.11
C TRP A 296 21.67 11.69 13.05
N SER A 297 22.50 11.00 13.82
CA SER A 297 22.05 10.12 14.91
C SER A 297 22.04 10.89 16.23
N PRO A 298 21.03 10.69 17.11
CA PRO A 298 20.97 11.40 18.41
C PRO A 298 22.13 11.07 19.36
N LEU A 299 22.75 9.89 19.20
CA LEU A 299 23.95 9.52 19.94
C LEU A 299 25.20 9.85 19.13
N TRP A 300 26.20 10.44 19.78
CA TRP A 300 27.48 10.83 19.18
C TRP A 300 28.15 9.67 18.44
N ALA A 301 28.21 8.50 19.09
CA ALA A 301 28.77 7.27 18.53
C ALA A 301 28.01 6.77 17.28
N GLY A 302 26.80 7.27 17.05
CA GLY A 302 25.94 6.99 15.90
C GLY A 302 26.32 7.72 14.61
N ASN A 303 27.22 8.72 14.69
CA ASN A 303 27.51 9.64 13.60
C ASN A 303 28.79 9.28 12.82
N TRP A 304 28.82 8.10 12.21
CA TRP A 304 29.93 7.62 11.37
C TRP A 304 29.76 7.96 9.87
N GLY A 305 30.80 7.66 9.08
CA GLY A 305 30.82 7.91 7.64
C GLY A 305 30.60 9.39 7.32
N ARG A 306 29.67 9.70 6.41
CA ARG A 306 29.32 11.09 6.06
C ARG A 306 28.80 11.91 7.25
N ARG A 307 28.24 11.26 8.29
CA ARG A 307 27.74 11.95 9.48
C ARG A 307 28.85 12.40 10.45
N ARG A 308 30.12 12.04 10.21
CA ARG A 308 31.27 12.61 10.96
C ARG A 308 31.35 14.13 10.83
N ALA A 309 30.77 14.71 9.77
CA ALA A 309 30.65 16.15 9.61
C ALA A 309 29.93 16.82 10.79
N TYR A 310 28.95 16.16 11.42
CA TYR A 310 28.26 16.70 12.61
C TYR A 310 29.15 16.69 13.86
N GLN A 311 30.01 15.67 13.99
CA GLN A 311 31.00 15.62 15.07
C GLN A 311 32.03 16.75 14.91
N ALA A 312 32.55 16.93 13.69
CA ALA A 312 33.49 18.00 13.37
C ALA A 312 32.88 19.40 13.56
N ALA A 313 31.65 19.62 13.11
CA ALA A 313 30.94 20.89 13.29
C ALA A 313 30.66 21.19 14.77
N SER A 314 30.29 20.17 15.55
CA SER A 314 30.07 20.29 17.00
C SER A 314 31.35 20.61 17.76
N TRP A 315 32.46 20.01 17.35
CA TRP A 315 33.79 20.28 17.87
C TRP A 315 34.25 21.71 17.56
N ALA A 316 34.14 22.15 16.30
CA ALA A 316 34.44 23.53 15.89
C ALA A 316 33.52 24.57 16.57
N TRP A 317 32.29 24.20 16.89
CA TRP A 317 31.41 25.02 17.74
C TRP A 317 31.95 25.11 19.18
N ALA A 318 32.36 23.99 19.79
CA ALA A 318 32.88 24.00 21.15
C ALA A 318 34.18 24.80 21.28
N GLN A 319 35.08 24.71 20.30
CA GLN A 319 36.32 25.51 20.26
C GLN A 319 36.03 27.02 20.27
N ARG A 320 34.97 27.47 19.58
CA ARG A 320 34.58 28.88 19.53
C ARG A 320 33.85 29.35 20.78
N VAL A 321 32.99 28.50 21.35
CA VAL A 321 32.16 28.85 22.51
C VAL A 321 32.95 28.72 23.83
N PHE A 322 33.92 27.81 23.88
CA PHE A 322 34.72 27.54 25.06
C PHE A 322 36.23 27.68 24.76
N PRO A 323 36.71 28.85 24.31
CA PRO A 323 38.09 29.04 23.86
C PRO A 323 39.13 28.89 24.99
N HIS A 324 38.70 29.04 26.24
CA HIS A 324 39.56 28.96 27.43
C HIS A 324 39.74 27.54 27.98
N LEU A 325 38.92 26.58 27.56
CA LEU A 325 39.03 25.19 27.99
C LEU A 325 40.11 24.48 27.17
N ASP A 326 40.73 23.45 27.74
CA ASP A 326 41.65 22.61 26.99
C ASP A 326 40.92 21.79 25.91
N PRO A 327 41.63 21.24 24.91
CA PRO A 327 41.00 20.48 23.84
C PRO A 327 40.18 19.28 24.34
N GLN A 328 40.65 18.53 25.33
CA GLN A 328 39.89 17.37 25.82
C GLN A 328 38.56 17.82 26.45
N GLU A 329 38.56 18.89 27.23
CA GLU A 329 37.34 19.46 27.80
C GLU A 329 36.39 20.02 26.73
N GLN A 330 36.90 20.72 25.72
CA GLN A 330 36.11 21.15 24.56
C GLN A 330 35.40 19.95 23.90
N PHE A 331 35.97 18.75 23.98
CA PHE A 331 35.50 17.58 23.23
C PHE A 331 34.34 16.98 23.98
N HIS A 332 34.52 16.90 25.30
CA HIS A 332 33.45 16.58 26.22
C HIS A 332 32.29 17.57 26.09
N LYS A 333 32.54 18.89 25.97
CA LYS A 333 31.47 19.90 25.73
C LYS A 333 30.78 19.70 24.39
N ALA A 334 31.52 19.44 23.31
CA ALA A 334 30.97 19.17 21.99
C ALA A 334 30.04 17.93 21.99
N ARG A 335 30.53 16.82 22.55
CA ARG A 335 29.79 15.57 22.65
C ARG A 335 28.54 15.71 23.52
N ALA A 336 28.70 16.21 24.75
CA ALA A 336 27.59 16.34 25.69
C ALA A 336 26.56 17.38 25.20
N GLY A 337 27.00 18.48 24.59
CA GLY A 337 26.13 19.49 24.01
C GLY A 337 25.30 18.92 22.86
N PHE A 338 25.95 18.19 21.93
CA PHE A 338 25.27 17.53 20.82
C PHE A 338 24.20 16.54 21.30
N GLU A 339 24.56 15.57 22.16
CA GLU A 339 23.62 14.52 22.60
C GLU A 339 22.46 15.11 23.43
N ARG A 340 22.72 16.09 24.30
CA ARG A 340 21.67 16.76 25.09
C ARG A 340 20.68 17.51 24.20
N ALA A 341 21.19 18.29 23.24
CA ALA A 341 20.33 19.05 22.34
C ALA A 341 19.60 18.15 21.33
N ALA A 342 20.24 17.09 20.85
CA ALA A 342 19.61 16.09 19.98
C ALA A 342 18.45 15.40 20.69
N ARG A 343 18.66 15.00 21.96
CA ARG A 343 17.59 14.46 22.81
C ARG A 343 16.45 15.45 22.96
N ALA A 344 16.73 16.68 23.39
CA ALA A 344 15.69 17.70 23.59
C ALA A 344 14.87 17.94 22.31
N LEU A 345 15.53 18.11 21.16
CA LEU A 345 14.83 18.30 19.88
C LEU A 345 13.93 17.11 19.52
N MET A 346 14.42 15.88 19.65
CA MET A 346 13.63 14.70 19.27
C MET A 346 12.52 14.38 20.28
N GLU A 347 12.84 14.39 21.57
CA GLU A 347 11.92 14.04 22.66
C GLU A 347 10.80 15.08 22.78
N ASP A 348 11.13 16.37 22.82
CA ASP A 348 10.12 17.42 23.02
C ASP A 348 9.24 17.62 21.78
N THR A 349 9.74 17.32 20.57
CA THR A 349 8.90 17.31 19.38
C THR A 349 7.86 16.20 19.39
N LEU A 350 8.22 14.99 19.86
CA LEU A 350 7.26 13.90 20.02
C LEU A 350 6.23 14.20 21.11
N ARG A 351 6.66 14.78 22.24
CA ARG A 351 5.76 15.19 23.33
C ARG A 351 4.81 16.29 22.89
N LEU A 352 5.30 17.29 22.14
CA LEU A 352 4.46 18.33 21.54
C LEU A 352 3.44 17.74 20.57
N GLY A 353 3.87 16.81 19.71
CA GLY A 353 2.98 16.11 18.78
C GLY A 353 1.83 15.41 19.49
N GLN A 354 2.14 14.65 20.55
CA GLN A 354 1.14 13.95 21.36
C GLN A 354 0.25 14.92 22.16
N ALA A 355 0.80 16.02 22.69
CA ALA A 355 -0.01 17.01 23.39
C ALA A 355 -1.04 17.68 22.46
N LEU A 356 -0.65 17.94 21.19
CA LEU A 356 -1.53 18.57 20.20
C LEU A 356 -2.47 17.57 19.49
N GLN A 357 -2.06 16.32 19.34
CA GLN A 357 -2.80 15.24 18.69
C GLN A 357 -2.64 13.94 19.51
N PRO A 358 -3.36 13.82 20.64
CA PRO A 358 -3.16 12.74 21.62
C PRO A 358 -3.56 11.35 21.11
N HIS A 359 -4.41 11.29 20.09
CA HIS A 359 -4.80 10.03 19.44
C HIS A 359 -3.92 9.67 18.23
N GLY A 360 -2.93 10.51 17.90
CA GLY A 360 -1.99 10.27 16.82
C GLY A 360 -0.85 9.35 17.23
N PHE A 361 -0.35 8.57 16.28
CA PHE A 361 0.75 7.65 16.50
C PHE A 361 2.07 8.23 16.01
N TRP A 362 2.84 8.76 16.97
CA TRP A 362 4.04 9.54 16.77
C TRP A 362 5.29 8.68 16.96
N GLY A 363 6.24 8.85 16.04
CA GLY A 363 7.52 8.16 16.08
C GLY A 363 8.43 8.54 14.93
N PHE A 364 9.69 8.17 15.04
CA PHE A 364 10.70 8.42 14.01
C PHE A 364 10.83 7.25 13.05
N TYR A 365 10.85 7.54 11.75
CA TYR A 365 11.21 6.57 10.72
C TYR A 365 12.58 5.95 11.00
N ARG A 366 12.72 4.64 10.73
CA ARG A 366 13.90 3.79 10.93
C ARG A 366 14.27 3.43 12.36
N PHE A 367 13.54 3.91 13.35
CA PHE A 367 13.83 3.56 14.74
C PHE A 367 12.93 2.41 15.25
N PRO A 368 13.51 1.43 15.99
CA PRO A 368 14.94 1.28 16.27
C PRO A 368 15.76 0.78 15.08
N ALA A 369 17.07 1.03 15.13
CA ALA A 369 18.01 0.56 14.11
C ALA A 369 18.65 -0.77 14.52
N CYS A 370 18.73 -1.73 13.59
CA CYS A 370 19.34 -3.05 13.84
C CYS A 370 20.78 -3.17 13.33
N SER A 371 21.18 -2.36 12.35
CA SER A 371 22.51 -2.40 11.70
C SER A 371 22.92 -3.78 11.12
N ASN A 372 21.96 -4.62 10.74
CA ASN A 372 22.16 -5.92 10.10
C ASN A 372 22.22 -5.84 8.56
N GLY A 373 22.90 -4.84 8.00
CA GLY A 373 23.00 -4.64 6.56
C GLY A 373 23.82 -5.75 5.87
N TRP A 374 23.52 -6.02 4.59
CA TRP A 374 24.31 -6.93 3.76
C TRP A 374 25.53 -6.21 3.17
N HIS A 375 26.71 -6.81 3.33
CA HIS A 375 28.00 -6.25 2.88
C HIS A 375 28.75 -7.15 1.87
N GLY A 376 28.12 -8.20 1.34
CA GLY A 376 28.64 -8.98 0.21
C GLY A 376 29.37 -10.28 0.55
N THR A 377 29.65 -10.58 1.81
CA THR A 377 30.26 -11.85 2.25
C THR A 377 29.23 -12.75 2.90
N ALA A 378 28.97 -13.91 2.28
CA ALA A 378 27.85 -14.79 2.64
C ALA A 378 28.12 -15.73 3.83
N SER A 379 29.36 -16.13 4.08
CA SER A 379 29.65 -17.26 4.97
C SER A 379 29.19 -17.07 6.42
N ASN A 380 29.07 -15.83 6.92
CA ASN A 380 28.73 -15.53 8.31
C ASN A 380 27.51 -14.62 8.48
N TYR A 381 26.68 -14.42 7.45
CA TYR A 381 25.53 -13.54 7.57
C TYR A 381 24.35 -14.24 8.26
N THR A 382 24.09 -13.86 9.52
CA THR A 382 23.01 -14.43 10.34
C THR A 382 21.74 -13.59 10.35
N GLY A 383 21.82 -12.33 9.90
CA GLY A 383 20.75 -11.34 10.01
C GLY A 383 20.60 -10.69 11.38
N HIS A 384 21.30 -11.16 12.43
CA HIS A 384 21.20 -10.58 13.77
C HIS A 384 21.58 -9.09 13.79
N CYS A 385 20.94 -8.34 14.68
CA CYS A 385 21.33 -6.97 14.95
C CYS A 385 22.76 -6.90 15.48
N HIS A 386 23.50 -5.88 15.04
CA HIS A 386 24.86 -5.67 15.52
C HIS A 386 24.81 -5.31 17.03
N PRO A 387 25.66 -5.89 17.90
CA PRO A 387 25.62 -5.63 19.35
C PRO A 387 25.68 -4.15 19.72
N ALA A 388 26.54 -3.39 19.03
CA ALA A 388 26.62 -1.93 19.21
C ALA A 388 25.31 -1.19 18.86
N ALA A 389 24.47 -1.71 17.97
CA ALA A 389 23.15 -1.14 17.68
C ALA A 389 22.18 -1.41 18.83
N LEU A 390 22.15 -2.64 19.36
CA LEU A 390 21.35 -3.01 20.54
C LEU A 390 21.71 -2.13 21.75
N ALA A 391 23.01 -1.96 22.03
CA ALA A 391 23.49 -1.11 23.12
C ALA A 391 23.08 0.36 22.95
N ARG A 392 23.16 0.90 21.73
CA ARG A 392 22.68 2.26 21.42
C ARG A 392 21.17 2.38 21.60
N ASN A 393 20.39 1.39 21.16
CA ASN A 393 18.94 1.41 21.31
C ASN A 393 18.54 1.35 22.79
N THR A 394 19.28 0.62 23.64
CA THR A 394 19.08 0.67 25.10
C THR A 394 19.34 2.06 25.68
N GLN A 395 20.37 2.78 25.20
CA GLN A 395 20.63 4.17 25.63
C GLN A 395 19.54 5.15 25.18
N LEU A 396 18.81 4.84 24.10
CA LEU A 396 17.69 5.63 23.57
C LEU A 396 16.36 5.37 24.29
N HIS A 397 16.36 4.86 25.54
CA HIS A 397 15.15 4.63 26.33
C HIS A 397 14.17 5.82 26.35
N TRP A 398 14.69 7.05 26.40
CA TRP A 398 13.91 8.29 26.36
C TRP A 398 13.13 8.48 25.05
N LEU A 399 13.66 7.99 23.93
CA LEU A 399 13.02 8.08 22.62
C LEU A 399 11.81 7.14 22.55
N TRP A 400 11.94 5.94 23.12
CA TRP A 400 10.86 4.95 23.19
C TRP A 400 9.75 5.40 24.12
N ALA A 401 10.12 5.87 25.32
CA ALA A 401 9.17 6.42 26.29
C ALA A 401 8.38 7.61 25.74
N ALA A 402 9.00 8.45 24.91
CA ALA A 402 8.34 9.58 24.27
C ALA A 402 7.61 9.23 22.97
N SER A 403 7.71 8.01 22.44
CA SER A 403 7.01 7.60 21.21
C SER A 403 5.65 6.97 21.53
N SER A 404 4.70 7.03 20.59
CA SER A 404 3.44 6.27 20.65
C SER A 404 3.34 5.19 19.56
N ALA A 405 4.32 5.09 18.66
CA ALA A 405 4.53 3.96 17.75
C ALA A 405 5.99 3.84 17.30
N LEU A 406 6.38 2.65 16.83
CA LEU A 406 7.72 2.37 16.28
C LEU A 406 7.65 2.10 14.77
N PHE A 407 8.61 2.65 14.03
CA PHE A 407 8.64 2.62 12.56
C PHE A 407 9.96 2.06 12.01
N PRO A 408 10.33 0.79 12.32
CA PRO A 408 11.55 0.19 11.79
C PRO A 408 11.46 0.05 10.26
N SER A 409 12.56 0.33 9.56
CA SER A 409 12.64 0.13 8.11
C SER A 409 13.12 -1.29 7.81
N ILE A 410 12.35 -2.04 7.04
CA ILE A 410 12.65 -3.42 6.63
C ILE A 410 12.94 -3.54 5.13
N TYR A 411 13.34 -2.44 4.49
CA TYR A 411 13.67 -2.42 3.06
C TYR A 411 14.80 -3.40 2.74
N LEU A 412 14.52 -4.36 1.86
CA LEU A 412 15.50 -5.35 1.43
C LEU A 412 16.73 -4.66 0.79
N PRO A 413 17.96 -4.97 1.24
CA PRO A 413 19.17 -4.44 0.65
C PRO A 413 19.35 -4.94 -0.79
N PRO A 414 19.97 -4.14 -1.68
CA PRO A 414 20.38 -4.64 -2.98
C PRO A 414 21.28 -5.87 -2.82
N ARG A 415 21.07 -6.91 -3.65
CA ARG A 415 21.88 -8.13 -3.70
C ARG A 415 21.87 -8.98 -2.42
N LEU A 416 20.98 -8.74 -1.46
CA LEU A 416 20.77 -9.67 -0.36
C LEU A 416 20.17 -10.98 -0.94
N PRO A 417 20.81 -12.16 -0.73
CA PRO A 417 20.26 -13.43 -1.19
C PRO A 417 18.87 -13.71 -0.59
N PRO A 418 17.91 -14.27 -1.36
CA PRO A 418 16.58 -14.61 -0.86
C PRO A 418 16.56 -15.46 0.41
N THR A 419 17.55 -16.35 0.59
CA THR A 419 17.73 -17.19 1.79
C THR A 419 17.91 -16.40 3.09
N HIS A 420 18.22 -15.10 3.00
CA HIS A 420 18.49 -14.25 4.15
C HIS A 420 17.45 -13.14 4.35
N HIS A 421 16.43 -13.01 3.48
CA HIS A 421 15.44 -11.94 3.59
C HIS A 421 14.64 -12.05 4.89
N GLN A 422 14.14 -13.25 5.20
CA GLN A 422 13.42 -13.51 6.44
C GLN A 422 14.25 -13.15 7.68
N ALA A 423 15.49 -13.62 7.78
CA ALA A 423 16.35 -13.30 8.92
C ALA A 423 16.62 -11.79 9.05
N PHE A 424 16.88 -11.12 7.92
CA PHE A 424 17.08 -9.67 7.88
C PHE A 424 15.87 -8.89 8.42
N VAL A 425 14.65 -9.28 8.01
CA VAL A 425 13.41 -8.62 8.44
C VAL A 425 13.08 -8.98 9.89
N ARG A 426 13.18 -10.26 10.26
CA ARG A 426 12.87 -10.78 11.59
C ARG A 426 13.63 -10.02 12.68
N TYR A 427 14.96 -9.96 12.60
CA TYR A 427 15.76 -9.34 13.67
C TYR A 427 15.54 -7.83 13.80
N ARG A 428 15.14 -7.15 12.72
CA ARG A 428 14.74 -5.73 12.79
C ARG A 428 13.44 -5.54 13.57
N LEU A 429 12.51 -6.47 13.42
CA LEU A 429 11.23 -6.44 14.11
C LEU A 429 11.34 -6.92 15.56
N GLU A 430 12.13 -7.96 15.82
CA GLU A 430 12.43 -8.40 17.18
C GLU A 430 13.09 -7.27 17.99
N GLU A 431 14.01 -6.51 17.39
CA GLU A 431 14.58 -5.35 18.07
C GLU A 431 13.54 -4.25 18.32
N ALA A 432 12.60 -4.03 17.40
CA ALA A 432 11.47 -3.14 17.62
C ALA A 432 10.61 -3.59 18.81
N PHE A 433 10.26 -4.88 18.87
CA PHE A 433 9.50 -5.41 20.00
C PHE A 433 10.26 -5.39 21.33
N ARG A 434 11.58 -5.61 21.31
CA ARG A 434 12.41 -5.53 22.52
C ARG A 434 12.35 -4.15 23.16
N VAL A 435 12.39 -3.08 22.36
CA VAL A 435 12.34 -1.70 22.87
C VAL A 435 10.91 -1.18 23.09
N ALA A 436 9.90 -1.83 22.52
CA ALA A 436 8.50 -1.39 22.57
C ALA A 436 7.92 -1.30 23.99
N PHE A 437 8.47 -2.04 24.95
CA PHE A 437 8.04 -2.01 26.36
C PHE A 437 8.72 -0.91 27.18
N ILE A 438 9.76 -0.26 26.66
CA ILE A 438 10.57 0.68 27.45
C ILE A 438 9.77 1.97 27.66
N GLY A 439 9.38 2.21 28.92
CA GLY A 439 8.60 3.39 29.32
C GLY A 439 7.09 3.24 29.17
N HIS A 440 6.58 2.03 28.86
CA HIS A 440 5.16 1.80 28.62
C HIS A 440 4.65 0.53 29.33
N PRO A 441 3.44 0.53 29.90
CA PRO A 441 2.83 -0.66 30.52
C PRO A 441 2.39 -1.71 29.49
N HIS A 442 2.19 -1.30 28.25
CA HIS A 442 1.85 -2.14 27.11
C HIS A 442 2.83 -1.84 25.97
N PRO A 443 3.16 -2.85 25.14
CA PRO A 443 4.15 -2.64 24.08
C PRO A 443 3.64 -1.63 23.07
N LEU A 444 4.53 -0.72 22.67
CA LEU A 444 4.25 0.17 21.55
C LEU A 444 3.91 -0.62 20.28
N PRO A 445 2.93 -0.13 19.51
CA PRO A 445 2.57 -0.68 18.20
C PRO A 445 3.77 -0.54 17.23
N VAL A 446 4.14 -1.66 16.61
CA VAL A 446 5.21 -1.69 15.60
C VAL A 446 4.60 -1.69 14.21
N LEU A 447 4.97 -0.72 13.39
CA LEU A 447 4.55 -0.63 11.98
C LEU A 447 5.78 -0.58 11.08
N ALA A 448 6.04 -1.69 10.39
CA ALA A 448 7.26 -1.84 9.61
C ALA A 448 7.16 -1.04 8.30
N TYR A 449 8.14 -0.19 8.03
CA TYR A 449 8.25 0.47 6.73
C TYR A 449 8.83 -0.52 5.71
N ALA A 450 8.04 -0.84 4.69
CA ALA A 450 8.39 -1.72 3.57
C ALA A 450 8.35 -0.96 2.23
N ARG A 451 9.11 -1.43 1.23
CA ARG A 451 8.97 -0.99 -0.17
C ARG A 451 8.33 -2.09 -0.98
N LEU A 452 7.69 -1.70 -2.07
CA LEU A 452 7.22 -2.65 -3.09
C LEU A 452 8.32 -3.04 -4.08
N THR A 453 9.46 -2.36 -4.07
CA THR A 453 10.55 -2.57 -5.02
C THR A 453 11.89 -2.73 -4.32
N TYR A 454 12.79 -3.49 -4.96
CA TYR A 454 14.19 -3.53 -4.58
C TYR A 454 14.80 -2.12 -4.70
N ARG A 455 15.59 -1.73 -3.69
CA ARG A 455 16.37 -0.49 -3.74
C ARG A 455 17.25 -0.53 -5.00
N SER A 456 17.35 0.62 -5.68
CA SER A 456 18.11 0.88 -6.92
C SER A 456 17.64 0.25 -8.25
N THR A 457 16.87 -0.84 -8.27
CA THR A 457 16.43 -1.44 -9.55
C THR A 457 15.03 -1.02 -9.98
N GLY A 458 14.17 -0.62 -9.03
CA GLY A 458 12.76 -0.35 -9.31
C GLY A 458 11.95 -1.60 -9.68
N ARG A 459 12.56 -2.79 -9.63
CA ARG A 459 11.87 -4.07 -9.83
C ARG A 459 10.98 -4.36 -8.63
N PHE A 460 9.72 -4.72 -8.88
CA PHE A 460 8.79 -5.12 -7.84
C PHE A 460 9.27 -6.38 -7.11
N LEU A 461 8.91 -6.48 -5.83
CA LEU A 461 9.12 -7.67 -5.00
C LEU A 461 8.23 -8.81 -5.48
N SER A 462 8.76 -10.04 -5.55
CA SER A 462 7.95 -11.22 -5.86
C SER A 462 6.98 -11.55 -4.73
N GLN A 463 6.06 -12.49 -4.94
CA GLN A 463 5.22 -13.00 -3.85
C GLN A 463 6.07 -13.58 -2.71
N ASP A 464 7.15 -14.31 -3.01
CA ASP A 464 8.06 -14.86 -1.98
C ASP A 464 8.75 -13.74 -1.18
N ASP A 465 9.13 -12.65 -1.83
CA ASP A 465 9.70 -11.48 -1.14
C ASP A 465 8.64 -10.82 -0.23
N LEU A 466 7.36 -10.80 -0.63
CA LEU A 466 6.26 -10.29 0.19
C LEU A 466 6.01 -11.19 1.42
N VAL A 467 6.12 -12.51 1.27
CA VAL A 467 6.12 -13.47 2.39
C VAL A 467 7.24 -13.15 3.37
N GLN A 468 8.45 -12.93 2.86
CA GLN A 468 9.63 -12.67 3.67
C GLN A 468 9.72 -11.23 4.22
N THR A 469 8.76 -10.36 3.91
CA THR A 469 8.69 -8.98 4.41
C THR A 469 7.40 -8.72 5.19
N ILE A 470 6.27 -8.62 4.49
CA ILE A 470 4.95 -8.40 5.07
C ILE A 470 4.51 -9.63 5.88
N GLY A 471 4.76 -10.85 5.38
CA GLY A 471 4.43 -12.09 6.10
C GLY A 471 5.17 -12.20 7.42
N VAL A 472 6.49 -12.02 7.43
CA VAL A 472 7.29 -11.97 8.67
C VAL A 472 6.74 -10.92 9.65
N SER A 473 6.32 -9.76 9.14
CA SER A 473 5.75 -8.70 9.98
C SER A 473 4.46 -9.14 10.68
N ALA A 474 3.53 -9.77 9.94
CA ALA A 474 2.30 -10.29 10.50
C ALA A 474 2.56 -11.44 11.48
N THR A 475 3.44 -12.38 11.12
CA THR A 475 3.77 -13.55 11.93
C THR A 475 4.38 -13.17 13.29
N LEU A 476 5.16 -12.10 13.37
CA LEU A 476 5.74 -11.62 14.63
C LEU A 476 4.77 -10.75 15.45
N GLY A 477 3.52 -10.57 15.01
CA GLY A 477 2.50 -9.79 15.69
C GLY A 477 2.68 -8.27 15.57
N ALA A 478 3.26 -7.78 14.48
CA ALA A 478 3.32 -6.34 14.21
C ALA A 478 1.91 -5.76 14.04
N ALA A 479 1.73 -4.48 14.36
CA ALA A 479 0.45 -3.80 14.13
C ALA A 479 0.13 -3.64 12.65
N GLY A 480 1.18 -3.61 11.82
CA GLY A 480 1.01 -3.47 10.39
C GLY A 480 2.31 -3.19 9.66
N VAL A 481 2.14 -2.83 8.38
CA VAL A 481 3.21 -2.36 7.51
C VAL A 481 2.80 -1.05 6.84
N VAL A 482 3.77 -0.17 6.64
CA VAL A 482 3.64 1.04 5.84
C VAL A 482 4.37 0.81 4.52
N LEU A 483 3.62 0.80 3.43
CA LEU A 483 4.13 0.66 2.08
C LEU A 483 4.58 2.04 1.58
N TRP A 484 5.89 2.24 1.51
CA TRP A 484 6.49 3.51 1.12
C TRP A 484 7.08 3.47 -0.28
N GLY A 485 6.95 4.58 -1.00
CA GLY A 485 7.47 4.77 -2.33
C GLY A 485 7.69 6.25 -2.64
N ASP A 486 8.47 6.52 -3.67
CA ASP A 486 8.73 7.89 -4.15
C ASP A 486 7.89 8.20 -5.41
N LEU A 487 8.06 9.39 -5.98
CA LEU A 487 7.29 9.84 -7.14
C LEU A 487 7.53 9.02 -8.42
N SER A 488 8.55 8.15 -8.47
CA SER A 488 8.79 7.29 -9.63
C SER A 488 7.67 6.29 -9.89
N PHE A 489 6.87 5.96 -8.87
CA PHE A 489 5.69 5.10 -9.01
C PHE A 489 4.54 5.74 -9.79
N SER A 490 4.56 7.06 -9.96
CA SER A 490 3.50 7.81 -10.64
C SER A 490 4.07 8.92 -11.52
N SER A 491 5.25 8.69 -12.10
CA SER A 491 5.93 9.67 -12.96
C SER A 491 5.39 9.69 -14.38
N SER A 492 4.78 8.60 -14.85
CA SER A 492 4.16 8.48 -16.16
C SER A 492 2.94 7.57 -16.11
N GLU A 493 2.14 7.57 -17.18
CA GLU A 493 0.99 6.69 -17.33
C GLU A 493 1.41 5.21 -17.27
N GLU A 494 2.51 4.83 -17.93
CA GLU A 494 3.02 3.46 -17.95
C GLU A 494 3.43 2.99 -16.55
N LYS A 495 4.07 3.86 -15.75
CA LYS A 495 4.43 3.54 -14.36
C LYS A 495 3.18 3.33 -13.50
N CYS A 496 2.14 4.12 -13.72
CA CYS A 496 0.87 3.95 -13.01
C CYS A 496 0.16 2.64 -13.38
N TRP A 497 0.15 2.26 -14.66
CA TRP A 497 -0.39 0.98 -15.10
C TRP A 497 0.41 -0.20 -14.56
N HIS A 498 1.75 -0.13 -14.63
CA HIS A 498 2.63 -1.15 -14.08
C HIS A 498 2.43 -1.32 -12.56
N LEU A 499 2.22 -0.22 -11.83
CA LEU A 499 1.86 -0.26 -10.42
C LEU A 499 0.48 -0.90 -10.20
N ARG A 500 -0.53 -0.51 -10.99
CA ARG A 500 -1.88 -1.10 -10.89
C ARG A 500 -1.84 -2.61 -11.10
N ASP A 501 -1.10 -3.07 -12.10
CA ASP A 501 -0.99 -4.49 -12.42
C ASP A 501 -0.34 -5.25 -11.26
N TYR A 502 0.78 -4.77 -10.73
CA TYR A 502 1.41 -5.37 -9.56
C TYR A 502 0.49 -5.41 -8.33
N LEU A 503 -0.34 -4.37 -8.14
CA LEU A 503 -1.34 -4.35 -7.07
C LEU A 503 -2.40 -5.44 -7.25
N VAL A 504 -2.94 -5.60 -8.45
CA VAL A 504 -4.02 -6.56 -8.73
C VAL A 504 -3.49 -8.00 -8.77
N ASP A 505 -2.33 -8.20 -9.39
CA ASP A 505 -1.84 -9.53 -9.73
C ASP A 505 -0.98 -10.16 -8.62
N THR A 506 -0.35 -9.36 -7.76
CA THR A 506 0.62 -9.88 -6.76
C THR A 506 0.37 -9.35 -5.36
N LEU A 507 0.44 -8.03 -5.14
CA LEU A 507 0.37 -7.48 -3.79
C LEU A 507 -1.01 -7.66 -3.15
N GLY A 508 -2.07 -7.36 -3.90
CA GLY A 508 -3.44 -7.36 -3.42
C GLY A 508 -3.90 -8.73 -2.92
N PRO A 509 -3.80 -9.81 -3.72
CA PRO A 509 -4.12 -11.16 -3.28
C PRO A 509 -3.36 -11.57 -2.02
N TYR A 510 -2.08 -11.22 -1.93
CA TYR A 510 -1.25 -11.52 -0.78
C TYR A 510 -1.66 -10.72 0.48
N VAL A 511 -1.93 -9.42 0.34
CA VAL A 511 -2.42 -8.57 1.44
C VAL A 511 -3.76 -9.08 1.98
N ILE A 512 -4.68 -9.47 1.11
CA ILE A 512 -5.97 -10.05 1.51
C ILE A 512 -5.74 -11.34 2.30
N ASN A 513 -4.85 -12.23 1.82
CA ASN A 513 -4.55 -13.49 2.52
C ASN A 513 -4.03 -13.22 3.94
N VAL A 514 -2.94 -12.46 4.08
CA VAL A 514 -2.28 -12.25 5.38
C VAL A 514 -3.16 -11.48 6.38
N THR A 515 -3.94 -10.51 5.91
CA THR A 515 -4.83 -9.74 6.80
C THR A 515 -6.01 -10.58 7.29
N ARG A 516 -6.62 -11.40 6.42
CA ARG A 516 -7.70 -12.32 6.82
C ARG A 516 -7.19 -13.43 7.75
N ALA A 517 -6.00 -13.97 7.49
CA ALA A 517 -5.36 -14.93 8.38
C ALA A 517 -5.11 -14.32 9.76
N ALA A 518 -4.63 -13.08 9.82
CA ALA A 518 -4.44 -12.37 11.09
C ALA A 518 -5.76 -12.18 11.87
N ILE A 519 -6.84 -11.80 11.18
CA ILE A 519 -8.19 -11.66 11.77
C ILE A 519 -8.67 -13.00 12.32
N ALA A 520 -8.66 -14.04 11.50
CA ALA A 520 -9.11 -15.36 11.89
C ALA A 520 -8.32 -15.91 13.08
N CYS A 521 -6.98 -15.75 13.07
CA CYS A 521 -6.15 -16.19 14.18
C CYS A 521 -6.42 -15.40 15.46
N SER A 522 -6.56 -14.07 15.37
CA SER A 522 -6.95 -13.24 16.50
C SER A 522 -8.25 -13.74 17.15
N HIS A 523 -9.27 -14.06 16.36
CA HIS A 523 -10.53 -14.58 16.90
C HIS A 523 -10.41 -16.00 17.47
N GLN A 524 -9.70 -16.90 16.79
CA GLN A 524 -9.61 -18.31 17.18
C GLN A 524 -8.70 -18.55 18.38
N GLN A 525 -7.53 -17.89 18.42
CA GLN A 525 -6.51 -18.13 19.44
C GLN A 525 -6.55 -17.07 20.56
N CYS A 526 -6.94 -15.83 20.22
CA CYS A 526 -6.82 -14.67 21.10
C CYS A 526 -8.16 -14.02 21.47
N HIS A 527 -9.29 -14.70 21.22
CA HIS A 527 -10.64 -14.23 21.51
C HIS A 527 -10.99 -12.86 20.86
N GLY A 528 -10.29 -12.44 19.82
CA GLY A 528 -10.44 -11.11 19.22
C GLY A 528 -9.83 -9.98 20.06
N HIS A 529 -9.08 -10.32 21.11
CA HIS A 529 -8.52 -9.40 22.09
C HIS A 529 -6.99 -9.35 22.07
N GLY A 530 -6.37 -9.90 21.02
CA GLY A 530 -4.93 -9.85 20.83
C GLY A 530 -4.50 -10.21 19.41
N ARG A 531 -3.20 -10.04 19.14
CA ARG A 531 -2.58 -10.47 17.88
C ARG A 531 -1.92 -11.82 18.07
N CYS A 532 -2.07 -12.70 17.10
CA CYS A 532 -1.23 -13.89 17.01
C CYS A 532 0.22 -13.48 16.73
N ALA A 533 1.14 -14.07 17.48
CA ALA A 533 2.57 -13.90 17.30
C ALA A 533 3.28 -15.22 17.52
N TRP A 534 4.15 -15.55 16.57
CA TRP A 534 5.03 -16.71 16.64
C TRP A 534 5.96 -16.63 17.86
N GLN A 535 6.09 -17.74 18.59
CA GLN A 535 6.93 -17.84 19.78
C GLN A 535 8.12 -18.79 19.64
N ASP A 536 8.21 -19.61 18.60
CA ASP A 536 9.34 -20.53 18.46
C ASP A 536 10.63 -19.76 18.06
N GLY A 537 11.72 -20.04 18.80
CA GLY A 537 13.05 -19.50 18.54
C GLY A 537 13.68 -20.07 17.26
N GLY A 538 13.13 -21.15 16.69
CA GLY A 538 13.55 -21.75 15.42
C GLY A 538 13.31 -20.86 14.19
N GLN A 539 13.67 -21.33 12.99
CA GLN A 539 13.27 -20.62 11.75
C GLN A 539 11.75 -20.48 11.70
N LEU A 540 11.24 -19.37 11.14
CA LEU A 540 9.80 -19.27 10.89
C LEU A 540 9.50 -20.22 9.73
N GLU A 541 9.04 -21.42 10.07
CA GLU A 541 8.61 -22.43 9.11
C GLU A 541 7.14 -22.25 8.74
N ALA A 542 6.37 -21.56 9.59
CA ALA A 542 4.98 -21.22 9.34
C ALA A 542 4.78 -19.70 9.28
N PHE A 543 4.08 -19.26 8.23
CA PHE A 543 3.60 -17.89 8.09
C PHE A 543 2.11 -17.81 8.42
N LEU A 544 1.68 -16.64 8.87
CA LEU A 544 0.27 -16.39 9.15
C LEU A 544 -0.51 -16.19 7.85
N HIS A 545 -0.85 -17.29 7.18
CA HIS A 545 -1.61 -17.34 5.93
C HIS A 545 -2.85 -18.22 6.07
N LEU A 546 -3.82 -18.00 5.18
CA LEU A 546 -4.95 -18.91 4.98
C LEU A 546 -4.49 -20.16 4.22
N GLN A 547 -5.20 -21.26 4.40
CA GLN A 547 -5.04 -22.47 3.59
C GLN A 547 -5.44 -22.22 2.13
N PRO A 548 -5.01 -23.06 1.16
CA PRO A 548 -5.33 -22.88 -0.26
C PRO A 548 -6.83 -22.83 -0.57
N ASP A 549 -7.67 -23.50 0.23
CA ASP A 549 -9.13 -23.47 0.13
C ASP A 549 -9.77 -22.23 0.78
N GLY A 550 -8.95 -21.35 1.37
CA GLY A 550 -9.37 -20.14 2.08
C GLY A 550 -9.76 -20.36 3.54
N SER A 551 -9.62 -21.57 4.08
CA SER A 551 -9.91 -21.87 5.48
C SER A 551 -8.80 -21.37 6.43
N PRO A 552 -9.12 -21.12 7.71
CA PRO A 552 -8.12 -20.84 8.74
C PRO A 552 -7.11 -21.99 8.90
N GLY A 553 -5.85 -21.65 9.21
CA GLY A 553 -4.84 -22.65 9.58
C GLY A 553 -4.96 -23.08 11.04
N ALA A 554 -4.31 -24.18 11.43
CA ALA A 554 -4.34 -24.65 12.82
C ALA A 554 -3.60 -23.69 13.79
N TRP A 555 -2.57 -22.99 13.30
CA TRP A 555 -1.78 -21.96 14.02
C TRP A 555 -1.36 -22.33 15.46
N GLU A 556 -1.18 -23.61 15.77
CA GLU A 556 -0.89 -24.12 17.12
C GLU A 556 0.42 -23.56 17.71
N SER A 557 1.37 -23.18 16.86
CA SER A 557 2.65 -22.58 17.25
C SER A 557 2.57 -21.05 17.49
N PHE A 558 1.38 -20.45 17.41
CA PHE A 558 1.17 -19.03 17.67
C PHE A 558 0.65 -18.80 19.08
N SER A 559 1.15 -17.73 19.69
CA SER A 559 0.70 -17.21 20.99
C SER A 559 -0.01 -15.87 20.82
N CYS A 560 -0.64 -15.38 21.88
CA CYS A 560 -1.32 -14.10 21.83
C CYS A 560 -0.52 -12.96 22.45
N ARG A 561 -0.49 -11.83 21.74
CA ARG A 561 -0.08 -10.52 22.24
C ARG A 561 -1.31 -9.66 22.45
N CYS A 562 -1.75 -9.57 23.70
CA CYS A 562 -3.02 -8.94 24.04
C CYS A 562 -3.04 -7.43 23.78
N TYR A 563 -4.20 -6.94 23.37
CA TYR A 563 -4.47 -5.52 23.27
C TYR A 563 -4.52 -4.87 24.66
N PRO A 564 -4.30 -3.54 24.75
CA PRO A 564 -4.47 -2.82 26.01
C PRO A 564 -5.83 -3.12 26.65
N GLY A 565 -5.81 -3.44 27.94
CA GLY A 565 -7.02 -3.83 28.70
C GLY A 565 -7.29 -5.34 28.74
N TRP A 566 -6.48 -6.17 28.06
CA TRP A 566 -6.61 -7.63 28.06
C TRP A 566 -5.32 -8.31 28.51
N ALA A 567 -5.45 -9.50 29.10
CA ALA A 567 -4.37 -10.28 29.66
C ALA A 567 -4.64 -11.80 29.55
N GLY A 568 -3.67 -12.59 29.98
CA GLY A 568 -3.71 -14.05 29.90
C GLY A 568 -3.12 -14.59 28.58
N PRO A 569 -2.89 -15.91 28.50
CA PRO A 569 -2.25 -16.55 27.35
C PRO A 569 -3.08 -16.47 26.05
N THR A 570 -4.40 -16.30 26.16
CA THR A 570 -5.36 -16.23 25.05
C THR A 570 -6.14 -14.90 25.04
N CYS A 571 -5.72 -13.92 25.84
CA CYS A 571 -6.33 -12.59 25.93
C CYS A 571 -7.80 -12.55 26.38
N GLN A 572 -8.24 -13.55 27.15
CA GLN A 572 -9.62 -13.63 27.62
C GLN A 572 -9.87 -12.83 28.91
N GLU A 573 -8.82 -12.51 29.67
CA GLU A 573 -8.95 -11.86 30.97
C GLU A 573 -8.93 -10.34 30.82
N PRO A 574 -9.96 -9.60 31.28
CA PRO A 574 -9.90 -8.16 31.33
C PRO A 574 -8.88 -7.73 32.40
N ARG A 575 -7.95 -6.85 32.00
CA ARG A 575 -6.94 -6.31 32.90
C ARG A 575 -7.57 -5.14 33.68
N PRO A 576 -7.58 -5.16 35.03
CA PRO A 576 -8.10 -4.04 35.80
C PRO A 576 -7.32 -2.78 35.45
N ALA A 577 -8.03 -1.69 35.16
CA ALA A 577 -7.40 -0.39 34.92
C ALA A 577 -6.56 -0.05 36.15
N ALA A 578 -5.27 0.26 35.94
CA ALA A 578 -4.44 0.80 37.00
C ALA A 578 -5.15 2.05 37.52
N ARG A 579 -5.52 2.06 38.81
CA ARG A 579 -6.03 3.26 39.46
C ARG A 579 -4.94 4.32 39.32
N PRO A 580 -5.26 5.55 38.88
CA PRO A 580 -4.27 6.62 38.94
C PRO A 580 -3.87 6.79 40.41
N GLU A 581 -2.57 6.66 40.69
CA GLU A 581 -1.98 7.08 41.96
C GLU A 581 -1.89 8.61 42.05
#